data_AF-A0A6G4ZSL0-F1
#
_entry.id   AF-A0A6G4ZSL0-F1
#
_cell.length_a   1.000
_cell.length_b   1.000
_cell.length_c   1.000
_cell.angle_alpha   90.00
_cell.angle_beta   90.00
_cell.angle_gamma   90.00
#
_symmetry.space_group_name_H-M   'P 1'
#
loop_
_entity.id
_entity.type
_entity.pdbx_description
1 polymer ?
#
loop_
_entity_poly.entity_id
_entity_poly.type
_entity_poly.pdbx_seq_one_letter_code
_entity_poly.pdbx_strand_id
1 'polypeptide(L)'
;MQGMEERRLFFGFSVDAPWPTSYPKGRIIEESARHLTLAFLGNRPFDEKALSDFPKPEFPIGPVGVCDKLLFLPDLKPRVVSNQVHWLTDGEKLGTYQEKVLDWLENLGYTVDRRPFLSHITLARAPFVEKEWEEVFEPLPVMITGIHLYESIGNLRYPSIWDLPLICAFEEFEHTADIAFYVHGQNYRELYLHGALAMSFKFPHFITYLQDSEITDLHAVVRALNQMITKSDQEIGCPFKAVSYHGKFTEEKPLKWEMIVDV
;
A
#
# COMPACT_ATOMS: atom_id res chain seq x y z
N MET A 1 13.72 28.80 21.55
CA MET A 1 13.21 28.37 20.23
C MET A 1 12.74 29.62 19.50
N GLN A 2 13.48 30.10 18.49
CA GLN A 2 12.96 31.09 17.54
C GLN A 2 11.72 30.47 16.87
N GLY A 3 10.67 31.28 16.71
CA GLY A 3 9.32 30.82 16.39
C GLY A 3 9.27 29.98 15.11
N MET A 4 9.16 28.66 15.29
CA MET A 4 8.78 27.77 14.20
C MET A 4 7.29 27.99 13.92
N GLU A 5 6.93 28.11 12.64
CA GLU A 5 5.55 28.26 12.21
C GLU A 5 4.72 27.03 12.58
N GLU A 6 3.51 27.24 13.08
CA GLU A 6 2.59 26.14 13.37
C GLU A 6 2.06 25.57 12.06
N ARG A 7 2.26 24.26 11.86
CA ARG A 7 1.76 23.52 10.69
C ARG A 7 0.87 22.38 11.16
N ARG A 8 -0.09 21.97 10.32
CA ARG A 8 -0.94 20.81 10.61
C ARG A 8 -0.27 19.55 10.08
N LEU A 9 0.40 18.79 10.94
CA LEU A 9 1.30 17.73 10.49
C LEU A 9 0.81 16.32 10.82
N PHE A 10 1.23 15.36 10.02
CA PHE A 10 1.09 13.93 10.31
C PHE A 10 2.12 13.09 9.53
N PHE A 11 2.54 11.98 10.12
CA PHE A 11 3.28 10.94 9.43
C PHE A 11 2.29 9.96 8.79
N GLY A 12 2.61 9.47 7.61
CA GLY A 12 1.84 8.43 6.95
C GLY A 12 2.65 7.66 5.92
N PHE A 13 2.19 6.46 5.60
CA PHE A 13 2.68 5.73 4.45
C PHE A 13 2.06 6.30 3.18
N SER A 14 2.88 6.55 2.15
CA SER A 14 2.38 6.63 0.78
C SER A 14 1.99 5.24 0.31
N VAL A 15 0.89 5.19 -0.42
CA VAL A 15 0.27 3.95 -0.89
C VAL A 15 -0.02 4.07 -2.38
N ASP A 16 0.06 2.95 -3.06
CA ASP A 16 -0.33 2.83 -4.47
C ASP A 16 -1.29 1.66 -4.65
N ALA A 17 -2.24 1.82 -5.57
CA ALA A 17 -3.27 0.85 -5.92
C ALA A 17 -3.89 1.21 -7.28
N PRO A 18 -4.47 0.26 -8.03
CA PRO A 18 -5.23 0.53 -9.25
C PRO A 18 -6.59 1.14 -8.90
N TRP A 19 -6.57 2.40 -8.47
CA TRP A 19 -7.74 3.11 -7.99
C TRP A 19 -8.85 3.19 -9.05
N PRO A 20 -10.13 3.00 -8.67
CA PRO A 20 -11.25 3.25 -9.56
C PRO A 20 -11.24 4.66 -10.15
N THR A 21 -11.51 4.77 -11.45
CA THR A 21 -11.59 6.06 -12.17
C THR A 21 -12.82 6.87 -11.81
N SER A 22 -13.81 6.26 -11.17
CA SER A 22 -15.04 6.92 -10.70
C SER A 22 -15.47 6.37 -9.35
N TYR A 23 -16.04 7.25 -8.53
CA TYR A 23 -16.59 6.92 -7.22
C TYR A 23 -18.05 7.40 -7.11
N PRO A 24 -18.85 6.80 -6.22
CA PRO A 24 -20.12 7.36 -5.82
C PRO A 24 -19.97 8.75 -5.19
N LYS A 25 -21.09 9.40 -4.90
CA LYS A 25 -21.07 10.75 -4.35
C LYS A 25 -20.27 10.82 -3.04
N GLY A 26 -19.37 11.79 -2.97
CA GLY A 26 -18.49 12.04 -1.83
C GLY A 26 -17.59 13.24 -2.09
N ARG A 27 -16.97 13.80 -1.03
CA ARG A 27 -15.78 14.64 -1.21
C ARG A 27 -14.57 13.72 -1.36
N ILE A 28 -14.27 13.37 -2.60
CA ILE A 28 -13.24 12.40 -2.96
C ILE A 28 -11.85 12.94 -2.57
N ILE A 29 -11.02 12.06 -2.03
CA ILE A 29 -9.59 12.30 -1.83
C ILE A 29 -8.87 11.96 -3.13
N GLU A 30 -8.15 12.95 -3.66
CA GLU A 30 -7.26 12.78 -4.81
C GLU A 30 -6.28 11.63 -4.57
N GLU A 31 -5.94 10.87 -5.61
CA GLU A 31 -5.07 9.69 -5.49
C GLU A 31 -3.72 10.01 -4.84
N SER A 32 -3.09 11.12 -5.26
CA SER A 32 -1.82 11.58 -4.70
C SER A 32 -1.89 11.99 -3.22
N ALA A 33 -3.09 12.16 -2.68
CA ALA A 33 -3.34 12.48 -1.27
C ALA A 33 -3.79 11.26 -0.46
N ARG A 34 -3.97 10.09 -1.09
CA ARG A 34 -4.32 8.85 -0.39
C ARG A 34 -3.08 8.31 0.30
N HIS A 35 -3.26 7.99 1.57
CA HIS A 35 -2.19 7.57 2.45
C HIS A 35 -2.79 6.72 3.56
N LEU A 36 -1.90 6.04 4.29
CA LEU A 36 -2.24 5.37 5.52
C LEU A 36 -1.58 6.10 6.68
N THR A 37 -2.37 6.75 7.52
CA THR A 37 -1.86 7.61 8.60
C THR A 37 -1.15 6.76 9.67
N LEU A 38 0.10 7.10 9.98
CA LEU A 38 0.89 6.50 11.06
C LEU A 38 0.68 7.23 12.39
N ALA A 39 0.84 8.55 12.38
CA ALA A 39 0.73 9.39 13.57
C ALA A 39 0.28 10.80 13.20
N PHE A 40 -0.78 11.29 13.84
CA PHE A 40 -1.30 12.64 13.61
C PHE A 40 -0.82 13.61 14.69
N LEU A 41 -0.14 14.70 14.31
CA LEU A 41 0.45 15.66 15.25
C LEU A 41 -0.44 16.89 15.51
N GLY A 42 -1.36 17.18 14.59
CA GLY A 42 -2.21 18.37 14.68
C GLY A 42 -1.45 19.67 14.33
N ASN A 43 -2.00 20.80 14.76
CA ASN A 43 -1.42 22.14 14.51
C ASN A 43 -0.31 22.42 15.53
N ARG A 44 0.95 22.23 15.16
CA ARG A 44 2.10 22.40 16.05
C ARG A 44 3.35 22.83 15.28
N PRO A 45 4.31 23.50 15.94
CA PRO A 45 5.66 23.62 15.38
C PRO A 45 6.34 22.24 15.36
N PHE A 46 7.20 22.01 14.37
CA PHE A 46 7.97 20.77 14.25
C PHE A 46 9.41 21.07 13.80
N ASP A 47 10.38 20.59 14.56
CA ASP A 47 11.80 20.72 14.23
C ASP A 47 12.20 19.61 13.24
N GLU A 48 12.30 19.97 11.97
CA GLU A 48 12.69 19.05 10.89
C GLU A 48 14.08 18.43 11.11
N LYS A 49 14.94 19.02 11.96
CA LYS A 49 16.23 18.39 12.31
C LYS A 49 16.05 17.07 13.04
N ALA A 50 14.94 16.87 13.74
CA ALA A 50 14.65 15.60 14.41
C ALA A 50 14.51 14.42 13.42
N LEU A 51 14.23 14.69 12.14
CA LEU A 51 14.06 13.68 11.12
C LEU A 51 15.35 12.89 10.83
N SER A 52 16.53 13.40 11.20
CA SER A 52 17.77 12.62 11.09
C SER A 52 17.75 11.35 11.95
N ASP A 53 17.00 11.39 13.05
CA ASP A 53 16.89 10.31 14.03
C ASP A 53 15.56 9.56 13.89
N PHE A 54 14.83 9.75 12.79
CA PHE A 54 13.56 9.09 12.54
C PHE A 54 13.74 7.55 12.49
N PRO A 55 12.88 6.77 13.17
CA PRO A 55 13.04 5.32 13.25
C PRO A 55 12.89 4.69 11.86
N LYS A 56 13.89 3.89 11.45
CA LYS A 56 13.86 3.15 10.19
C LYS A 56 12.99 1.89 10.33
N PRO A 57 12.16 1.56 9.34
CA PRO A 57 11.40 0.31 9.35
C PRO A 57 12.32 -0.91 9.20
N GLU A 58 11.90 -2.05 9.75
CA GLU A 58 12.61 -3.34 9.63
C GLU A 58 12.31 -4.06 8.31
N PHE A 59 11.37 -3.53 7.52
CA PHE A 59 11.00 -4.01 6.20
C PHE A 59 11.56 -3.03 5.16
N PRO A 60 12.58 -3.42 4.37
CA PRO A 60 13.15 -2.54 3.35
C PRO A 60 12.28 -2.48 2.09
N ILE A 61 11.44 -3.50 1.87
CA ILE A 61 10.45 -3.56 0.81
C ILE A 61 9.11 -3.11 1.39
N GLY A 62 8.40 -2.24 0.68
CA GLY A 62 7.08 -1.80 1.05
C GLY A 62 6.10 -2.97 1.19
N PRO A 63 5.41 -3.11 2.34
CA PRO A 63 4.41 -4.15 2.52
C PRO A 63 3.27 -4.05 1.50
N VAL A 64 2.72 -5.21 1.15
CA VAL A 64 1.61 -5.32 0.20
C VAL A 64 0.39 -5.94 0.86
N GLY A 65 -0.78 -5.57 0.37
CA GLY A 65 -2.05 -5.98 0.96
C GLY A 65 -3.20 -5.93 -0.03
N VAL A 66 -4.38 -6.24 0.50
CA VAL A 66 -5.66 -6.15 -0.21
C VAL A 66 -6.56 -5.22 0.56
N CYS A 67 -7.15 -4.27 -0.15
CA CYS A 67 -8.30 -3.54 0.35
C CYS A 67 -9.52 -4.46 0.27
N ASP A 68 -9.88 -5.13 1.37
CA ASP A 68 -10.84 -6.24 1.37
C ASP A 68 -12.25 -5.85 1.83
N LYS A 69 -12.40 -4.67 2.42
CA LYS A 69 -13.71 -4.11 2.81
C LYS A 69 -13.69 -2.60 2.96
N LEU A 70 -14.88 -2.01 2.91
CA LEU A 70 -15.11 -0.62 3.29
C LEU A 70 -15.25 -0.46 4.81
N LEU A 71 -14.82 0.71 5.29
CA LEU A 71 -15.05 1.23 6.62
C LEU A 71 -15.78 2.56 6.53
N PHE A 72 -16.84 2.69 7.32
CA PHE A 72 -17.62 3.91 7.47
C PHE A 72 -17.36 4.51 8.86
N LEU A 73 -16.48 5.52 8.92
CA LEU A 73 -15.92 5.99 10.19
C LEU A 73 -16.46 7.39 10.58
N PRO A 74 -16.85 7.61 11.85
CA PRO A 74 -17.12 6.60 12.89
C PRO A 74 -18.48 5.90 12.69
N ASP A 75 -18.63 4.69 13.23
CA ASP A 75 -19.76 3.77 13.00
C ASP A 75 -21.17 4.39 13.14
N LEU A 76 -21.39 5.26 14.14
CA LEU A 76 -22.72 5.81 14.40
C LEU A 76 -23.11 6.98 13.48
N LYS A 77 -22.12 7.75 13.02
CA LYS A 77 -22.35 8.92 12.15
C LYS A 77 -21.19 9.05 11.17
N PRO A 78 -21.11 8.17 10.15
CA PRO A 78 -19.98 8.13 9.26
C PRO A 78 -19.72 9.48 8.59
N ARG A 79 -18.47 9.92 8.69
CA ARG A 79 -17.95 11.14 8.05
C ARG A 79 -16.91 10.81 7.00
N VAL A 80 -16.46 9.56 6.95
CA VAL A 80 -15.38 9.09 6.11
C VAL A 80 -15.74 7.71 5.57
N VAL A 81 -15.48 7.51 4.28
CA VAL A 81 -15.41 6.17 3.66
C VAL A 81 -13.94 5.85 3.45
N SER A 82 -13.51 4.69 3.91
CA SER A 82 -12.13 4.22 3.82
C SER A 82 -12.09 2.77 3.36
N ASN A 83 -11.02 2.39 2.67
CA ASN A 83 -10.68 0.98 2.50
C ASN A 83 -9.93 0.49 3.73
N GLN A 84 -10.37 -0.61 4.35
CA GLN A 84 -9.50 -1.36 5.26
C GLN A 84 -8.48 -2.14 4.44
N VAL A 85 -7.24 -2.19 4.92
CA VAL A 85 -6.19 -3.00 4.31
C VAL A 85 -5.95 -4.27 5.13
N HIS A 86 -6.01 -5.42 4.47
CA HIS A 86 -5.50 -6.69 4.96
C HIS A 86 -4.10 -6.94 4.37
N TRP A 87 -3.08 -6.93 5.22
CA TRP A 87 -1.69 -7.08 4.79
C TRP A 87 -1.32 -8.55 4.54
N LEU A 88 -0.76 -8.82 3.36
CA LEU A 88 -0.27 -10.14 2.96
C LEU A 88 1.20 -10.35 3.35
N THR A 89 1.94 -9.25 3.50
CA THR A 89 3.32 -9.22 3.96
C THR A 89 3.48 -8.25 5.12
N ASP A 90 4.29 -8.61 6.12
CA ASP A 90 4.76 -7.73 7.19
C ASP A 90 3.67 -6.98 8.02
N GLY A 91 2.43 -7.46 8.05
CA GLY A 91 1.33 -6.82 8.78
C GLY A 91 1.61 -6.59 10.28
N GLU A 92 2.19 -7.57 10.97
CA GLU A 92 2.58 -7.42 12.39
C GLU A 92 3.73 -6.43 12.58
N LYS A 93 4.65 -6.35 11.61
CA LYS A 93 5.77 -5.40 11.64
C LYS A 93 5.29 -3.97 11.46
N LEU A 94 4.19 -3.73 10.74
CA LEU A 94 3.60 -2.40 10.58
C LEU A 94 3.08 -1.84 11.91
N GLY A 95 2.38 -2.64 12.71
CA GLY A 95 1.92 -2.23 14.04
C GLY A 95 3.10 -1.97 14.99
N THR A 96 4.07 -2.87 15.01
CA THR A 96 5.31 -2.70 15.79
C THR A 96 6.07 -1.45 15.37
N TYR A 97 6.11 -1.14 14.07
CA TYR A 97 6.76 0.05 13.54
C TYR A 97 6.00 1.33 13.92
N GLN A 98 4.67 1.31 13.89
CA GLN A 98 3.88 2.45 14.36
C GLN A 98 4.24 2.79 15.81
N GLU A 99 4.27 1.80 16.71
CA GLU A 99 4.65 2.03 18.11
C GLU A 99 6.03 2.69 18.25
N LYS A 100 7.02 2.26 17.46
CA LYS A 100 8.35 2.90 17.44
C LYS A 100 8.29 4.38 17.01
N VAL A 101 7.44 4.72 16.03
CA VAL A 101 7.21 6.11 15.60
C VAL A 101 6.54 6.91 16.71
N LEU A 102 5.55 6.33 17.40
CA LEU A 102 4.86 6.97 18.52
C LEU A 102 5.80 7.22 19.71
N ASP A 103 6.62 6.23 20.08
CA ASP A 103 7.64 6.36 21.13
C ASP A 103 8.65 7.47 20.80
N TRP A 104 9.13 7.51 19.55
CA TRP A 104 10.03 8.56 19.08
C TRP A 104 9.38 9.96 19.19
N LEU A 105 8.12 10.09 18.78
CA LEU A 105 7.37 11.35 18.91
C LEU A 105 7.17 11.78 20.37
N GLU A 106 6.85 10.85 21.28
CA GLU A 106 6.72 11.15 22.71
C GLU A 106 8.05 11.61 23.32
N ASN A 107 9.17 11.00 22.92
CA ASN A 107 10.51 11.41 23.35
C ASN A 107 10.88 12.83 22.87
N LEU A 108 10.28 13.29 21.76
CA LEU A 108 10.36 14.67 21.29
C LEU A 108 9.37 15.62 22.00
N GLY A 109 8.54 15.10 22.91
CA GLY A 109 7.56 15.87 23.69
C GLY A 109 6.19 16.03 23.02
N TYR A 110 5.89 15.29 21.95
CA TYR A 110 4.56 15.30 21.35
C TYR A 110 3.57 14.44 22.14
N THR A 111 2.31 14.87 22.19
CA THR A 111 1.20 14.02 22.65
C THR A 111 0.69 13.23 21.47
N VAL A 112 0.70 11.91 21.58
CA VAL A 112 0.27 11.00 20.51
C VAL A 112 -0.94 10.17 20.92
N ASP A 113 -1.62 9.62 19.93
CA ASP A 113 -2.78 8.76 20.11
C ASP A 113 -2.35 7.29 20.03
N ARG A 114 -2.47 6.56 21.15
CA ARG A 114 -2.08 5.14 21.30
C ARG A 114 -3.21 4.16 20.99
N ARG A 115 -4.28 4.60 20.31
CA ARG A 115 -5.31 3.67 19.83
C ARG A 115 -4.69 2.64 18.89
N PRO A 116 -5.19 1.39 18.89
CA PRO A 116 -4.67 0.34 18.00
C PRO A 116 -4.65 0.78 16.54
N PHE A 117 -3.61 0.34 15.83
CA PHE A 117 -3.43 0.67 14.43
C PHE A 117 -4.56 0.14 13.56
N LEU A 118 -5.45 1.03 13.12
CA LEU A 118 -6.45 0.69 12.11
C LEU A 118 -5.85 0.95 10.73
N SER A 119 -5.36 -0.10 10.07
CA SER A 119 -4.82 0.00 8.70
C SER A 119 -5.93 0.32 7.69
N HIS A 120 -6.09 1.61 7.37
CA HIS A 120 -7.11 2.06 6.43
C HIS A 120 -6.65 3.26 5.60
N ILE A 121 -7.19 3.37 4.39
CA ILE A 121 -6.92 4.45 3.44
C ILE A 121 -8.23 5.19 3.18
N THR A 122 -8.27 6.49 3.49
CA THR A 122 -9.47 7.29 3.27
C THR A 122 -9.69 7.55 1.78
N LEU A 123 -10.89 7.23 1.27
CA LEU A 123 -11.28 7.47 -0.12
C LEU A 123 -12.11 8.74 -0.28
N ALA A 124 -13.02 8.98 0.66
CA ALA A 124 -13.92 10.13 0.59
C ALA A 124 -14.37 10.60 1.97
N ARG A 125 -14.81 11.86 2.03
CA ARG A 125 -15.48 12.44 3.20
C ARG A 125 -16.93 12.77 2.87
N ALA A 126 -17.77 12.80 3.90
CA ALA A 126 -19.18 13.17 3.80
C ALA A 126 -19.37 14.52 3.09
N PRO A 127 -20.50 14.73 2.40
CA PRO A 127 -21.67 13.84 2.32
C PRO A 127 -21.49 12.68 1.32
N PHE A 128 -21.93 11.49 1.70
CA PHE A 128 -22.00 10.28 0.86
C PHE A 128 -23.20 9.41 1.29
N VAL A 129 -23.52 8.39 0.51
CA VAL A 129 -24.55 7.38 0.83
C VAL A 129 -23.89 6.01 0.95
N GLU A 130 -23.88 5.42 2.14
CA GLU A 130 -23.12 4.17 2.43
C GLU A 130 -23.45 3.05 1.46
N LYS A 131 -24.74 2.81 1.20
CA LYS A 131 -25.22 1.77 0.29
C LYS A 131 -24.65 1.90 -1.14
N GLU A 132 -24.53 3.12 -1.66
CA GLU A 132 -23.97 3.35 -3.01
C GLU A 132 -22.48 2.96 -3.07
N TRP A 133 -21.75 3.15 -1.96
CA TRP A 133 -20.35 2.75 -1.86
C TRP A 133 -20.20 1.24 -1.71
N GLU A 134 -21.06 0.59 -0.92
CA GLU A 134 -21.07 -0.86 -0.76
C GLU A 134 -21.41 -1.59 -2.07
N GLU A 135 -22.36 -1.07 -2.86
CA GLU A 135 -22.79 -1.67 -4.13
C GLU A 135 -21.70 -1.68 -5.21
N VAL A 136 -20.74 -0.76 -5.15
CA VAL A 136 -19.65 -0.64 -6.13
C VAL A 136 -18.29 -1.07 -5.56
N PHE A 137 -18.25 -1.55 -4.33
CA PHE A 137 -17.00 -1.96 -3.72
C PHE A 137 -16.48 -3.23 -4.39
N GLU A 138 -15.23 -3.16 -4.84
CA GLU A 138 -14.47 -4.30 -5.31
C GLU A 138 -13.16 -4.36 -4.52
N PRO A 139 -12.67 -5.56 -4.15
CA PRO A 139 -11.35 -5.69 -3.55
C PRO A 139 -10.25 -5.20 -4.49
N LEU A 140 -9.28 -4.47 -3.94
CA LEU A 140 -8.19 -3.88 -4.71
C LEU A 140 -6.83 -4.21 -4.11
N PRO A 141 -5.79 -4.42 -4.92
CA PRO A 141 -4.46 -4.65 -4.42
C PRO A 141 -3.88 -3.31 -3.97
N VAL A 142 -3.03 -3.31 -2.96
CA VAL A 142 -2.39 -2.10 -2.46
C VAL A 142 -0.95 -2.39 -2.03
N MET A 143 -0.06 -1.42 -2.22
CA MET A 143 1.30 -1.47 -1.71
C MET A 143 1.68 -0.17 -1.02
N ILE A 144 2.56 -0.26 -0.03
CA ILE A 144 3.24 0.91 0.54
C ILE A 144 4.47 1.23 -0.33
N THR A 145 4.68 2.50 -0.66
CA THR A 145 5.83 2.93 -1.49
C THR A 145 6.84 3.76 -0.69
N GLY A 146 6.43 4.33 0.43
CA GLY A 146 7.31 5.14 1.26
C GLY A 146 6.66 5.61 2.55
N ILE A 147 7.42 6.35 3.34
CA ILE A 147 6.95 7.04 4.54
C ILE A 147 7.16 8.53 4.33
N HIS A 148 6.16 9.33 4.63
CA HIS A 148 6.18 10.77 4.44
C HIS A 148 5.77 11.49 5.71
N LEU A 149 6.37 12.67 5.94
CA LEU A 149 5.80 13.70 6.79
C LEU A 149 4.98 14.62 5.90
N TYR A 150 3.68 14.69 6.16
CA TYR A 150 2.75 15.50 5.39
C TYR A 150 2.35 16.76 6.14
N GLU A 151 2.07 17.81 5.37
CA GLU A 151 1.37 19.00 5.86
C GLU A 151 -0.08 19.04 5.34
N SER A 152 -1.05 19.26 6.22
CA SER A 152 -2.45 19.41 5.86
C SER A 152 -2.83 20.88 5.65
N ILE A 153 -2.77 21.33 4.40
CA ILE A 153 -3.00 22.73 3.99
C ILE A 153 -4.48 23.05 3.63
N GLY A 154 -5.43 22.23 4.08
CA GLY A 154 -6.85 22.35 3.74
C GLY A 154 -7.23 21.71 2.39
N ASN A 155 -8.53 21.68 2.08
CA ASN A 155 -9.08 21.07 0.85
C ASN A 155 -8.57 19.66 0.53
N LEU A 156 -8.25 18.88 1.57
CA LEU A 156 -7.80 17.49 1.45
C LEU A 156 -6.48 17.34 0.67
N ARG A 157 -5.64 18.38 0.66
CA ARG A 157 -4.29 18.36 0.09
C ARG A 157 -3.26 18.07 1.16
N TYR A 158 -2.33 17.18 0.84
CA TYR A 158 -1.28 16.72 1.75
C TYR A 158 0.07 16.68 1.01
N PRO A 159 0.72 17.82 0.72
CA PRO A 159 2.10 17.79 0.23
C PRO A 159 3.01 17.10 1.25
N SER A 160 3.93 16.29 0.75
CA SER A 160 5.05 15.80 1.55
C SER A 160 6.05 16.92 1.78
N ILE A 161 6.53 17.04 3.01
CA ILE A 161 7.63 17.93 3.39
C ILE A 161 8.91 17.16 3.75
N TRP A 162 8.82 15.84 3.85
CA TRP A 162 9.96 14.93 4.02
C TRP A 162 9.57 13.51 3.63
N ASP A 163 10.50 12.81 2.99
CA ASP A 163 10.27 11.48 2.42
C ASP A 163 11.36 10.50 2.85
N LEU A 164 10.93 9.28 3.20
CA LEU A 164 11.77 8.10 3.35
C LEU A 164 11.24 7.03 2.38
N PRO A 165 11.86 6.87 1.19
CA PRO A 165 11.41 5.91 0.20
C PRO A 165 11.65 4.48 0.69
N LEU A 166 10.76 3.57 0.31
CA LEU A 166 10.94 2.12 0.45
C LEU A 166 11.17 1.50 -0.92
N ILE A 167 11.75 0.29 -0.94
CA ILE A 167 11.84 -0.47 -2.19
C ILE A 167 10.42 -0.91 -2.55
N CYS A 168 9.94 -0.52 -3.72
CA CYS A 168 8.64 -0.98 -4.21
C CYS A 168 8.63 -2.50 -4.36
N ALA A 169 7.53 -3.13 -3.93
CA ALA A 169 7.33 -4.57 -4.07
C ALA A 169 7.44 -5.03 -5.53
N PHE A 170 6.96 -4.18 -6.44
CA PHE A 170 7.16 -4.33 -7.87
C PHE A 170 7.12 -2.97 -8.59
N GLU A 171 7.72 -2.91 -9.77
CA GLU A 171 7.72 -1.74 -10.65
C GLU A 171 7.56 -2.21 -12.09
N GLU A 172 6.58 -1.65 -12.81
CA GLU A 172 6.43 -1.93 -14.24
C GLU A 172 7.54 -1.24 -15.04
N PHE A 173 8.04 -1.93 -16.07
CA PHE A 173 9.01 -1.34 -17.00
C PHE A 173 8.65 -1.67 -18.45
N GLU A 174 9.14 -0.84 -19.38
CA GLU A 174 8.87 -1.02 -20.80
C GLU A 174 9.58 -2.27 -21.34
N HIS A 175 8.80 -3.18 -21.93
CA HIS A 175 9.28 -4.38 -22.60
C HIS A 175 8.62 -4.51 -23.97
N THR A 176 9.37 -4.99 -24.97
CA THR A 176 9.05 -4.78 -26.40
C THR A 176 7.77 -5.46 -26.90
N ALA A 177 7.17 -6.37 -26.14
CA ALA A 177 6.00 -7.12 -26.61
C ALA A 177 4.97 -7.46 -25.51
N ASP A 178 5.29 -7.26 -24.23
CA ASP A 178 4.55 -7.86 -23.10
C ASP A 178 4.57 -6.92 -21.90
N ILE A 179 3.74 -7.21 -20.89
CA ILE A 179 3.81 -6.53 -19.60
C ILE A 179 4.99 -7.09 -18.82
N ALA A 180 5.84 -6.22 -18.28
CA ALA A 180 7.00 -6.66 -17.51
C ALA A 180 7.16 -5.86 -16.21
N PHE A 181 7.62 -6.55 -15.17
CA PHE A 181 7.81 -5.99 -13.84
C PHE A 181 9.16 -6.37 -13.27
N TYR A 182 9.82 -5.45 -12.58
CA TYR A 182 10.80 -5.82 -11.56
C TYR A 182 10.05 -6.15 -10.29
N VAL A 183 10.18 -7.39 -9.80
CA VAL A 183 9.55 -7.86 -8.55
C VAL A 183 10.64 -8.05 -7.51
N HIS A 184 10.48 -7.45 -6.33
CA HIS A 184 11.43 -7.54 -5.23
C HIS A 184 10.88 -8.42 -4.10
N GLY A 185 11.72 -9.17 -3.37
CA GLY A 185 11.25 -9.95 -2.21
C GLY A 185 12.38 -10.32 -1.25
N GLN A 186 12.09 -10.47 0.05
CA GLN A 186 13.07 -11.01 1.01
C GLN A 186 13.25 -12.52 0.91
N ASN A 187 12.28 -13.20 0.29
CA ASN A 187 12.18 -14.64 0.11
C ASN A 187 11.26 -14.95 -1.08
N TYR A 188 11.19 -16.22 -1.49
CA TYR A 188 10.38 -16.62 -2.64
C TYR A 188 8.88 -16.48 -2.42
N ARG A 189 8.39 -16.61 -1.18
CA ARG A 189 6.97 -16.36 -0.86
C ARG A 189 6.59 -14.90 -1.12
N GLU A 190 7.45 -13.95 -0.73
CA GLU A 190 7.26 -12.54 -1.06
C GLU A 190 7.32 -12.28 -2.56
N LEU A 191 8.25 -12.89 -3.30
CA LEU A 191 8.27 -12.78 -4.77
C LEU A 191 6.96 -13.26 -5.40
N TYR A 192 6.39 -14.38 -4.91
CA TYR A 192 5.09 -14.86 -5.34
C TYR A 192 3.97 -13.85 -5.04
N LEU A 193 3.86 -13.37 -3.79
CA LEU A 193 2.81 -12.43 -3.41
C LEU A 193 2.93 -11.10 -4.16
N HIS A 194 4.14 -10.57 -4.30
CA HIS A 194 4.41 -9.32 -4.99
C HIS A 194 4.16 -9.45 -6.50
N GLY A 195 4.57 -10.56 -7.13
CA GLY A 195 4.26 -10.84 -8.53
C GLY A 195 2.75 -11.01 -8.78
N ALA A 196 2.05 -11.71 -7.89
CA ALA A 196 0.59 -11.86 -7.98
C ALA A 196 -0.13 -10.51 -7.85
N LEU A 197 0.33 -9.63 -6.96
CA LEU A 197 -0.22 -8.29 -6.82
C LEU A 197 0.13 -7.38 -8.00
N ALA A 198 1.33 -7.50 -8.59
CA ALA A 198 1.69 -6.78 -9.82
C ALA A 198 0.72 -7.10 -10.96
N MET A 199 0.35 -8.37 -11.14
CA MET A 199 -0.67 -8.76 -12.12
C MET A 199 -2.07 -8.27 -11.71
N SER A 200 -2.37 -8.26 -10.40
CA SER A 200 -3.63 -7.72 -9.88
C SER A 200 -3.76 -6.21 -10.10
N PHE A 201 -2.66 -5.46 -10.18
CA PHE A 201 -2.70 -4.04 -10.55
C PHE A 201 -3.20 -3.84 -11.98
N LYS A 202 -2.97 -4.81 -12.87
CA LYS A 202 -3.47 -4.82 -14.25
C LYS A 202 -4.87 -5.44 -14.37
N PHE A 203 -5.19 -6.40 -13.50
CA PHE A 203 -6.47 -7.08 -13.47
C PHE A 203 -6.91 -7.38 -12.02
N PRO A 204 -7.60 -6.44 -11.34
CA PRO A 204 -7.88 -6.55 -9.89
C PRO A 204 -8.60 -7.82 -9.43
N HIS A 205 -9.44 -8.40 -10.29
CA HIS A 205 -10.16 -9.65 -10.02
C HIS A 205 -9.22 -10.83 -9.70
N PHE A 206 -7.95 -10.72 -10.13
CA PHE A 206 -6.92 -11.73 -9.90
C PHE A 206 -6.63 -12.00 -8.41
N ILE A 207 -6.93 -11.05 -7.52
CA ILE A 207 -6.73 -11.18 -6.07
C ILE A 207 -7.51 -12.35 -5.47
N THR A 208 -8.69 -12.64 -6.01
CA THR A 208 -9.55 -13.73 -5.52
C THR A 208 -8.92 -15.11 -5.71
N TYR A 209 -7.88 -15.20 -6.53
CA TYR A 209 -7.15 -16.44 -6.84
C TYR A 209 -5.87 -16.61 -6.02
N LEU A 210 -5.54 -15.71 -5.10
CA LEU A 210 -4.35 -15.84 -4.24
C LEU A 210 -4.40 -17.15 -3.45
N GLN A 211 -3.28 -17.87 -3.41
CA GLN A 211 -3.17 -19.15 -2.73
C GLN A 211 -2.08 -19.09 -1.69
N ASP A 212 -2.33 -19.66 -0.50
CA ASP A 212 -1.25 -19.93 0.44
C ASP A 212 -0.57 -21.22 0.02
N SER A 213 0.43 -21.07 -0.86
CA SER A 213 1.24 -22.17 -1.37
C SER A 213 2.60 -22.18 -0.71
N GLU A 214 3.16 -23.37 -0.52
CA GLU A 214 4.57 -23.51 -0.15
C GLU A 214 5.43 -23.13 -1.36
N ILE A 215 6.17 -22.03 -1.24
CA ILE A 215 7.04 -21.50 -2.30
C ILE A 215 8.50 -21.66 -1.89
N THR A 216 9.19 -22.62 -2.50
CA THR A 216 10.56 -23.00 -2.17
C THR A 216 11.62 -22.35 -3.06
N ASP A 217 11.25 -21.99 -4.29
CA ASP A 217 12.15 -21.47 -5.32
C ASP A 217 11.39 -20.66 -6.38
N LEU A 218 12.11 -20.08 -7.33
CA LEU A 218 11.54 -19.27 -8.41
C LEU A 218 10.65 -20.09 -9.38
N HIS A 219 10.94 -21.38 -9.60
CA HIS A 219 10.07 -22.22 -10.43
C HIS A 219 8.73 -22.47 -9.75
N ALA A 220 8.71 -22.63 -8.43
CA ALA A 220 7.48 -22.71 -7.64
C ALA A 220 6.68 -21.41 -7.71
N VAL A 221 7.33 -20.24 -7.65
CA VAL A 221 6.70 -18.93 -7.89
C VAL A 221 5.99 -18.91 -9.25
N VAL A 222 6.74 -19.18 -10.33
CA VAL A 222 6.21 -19.11 -11.71
C VAL A 222 5.08 -20.12 -11.91
N ARG A 223 5.21 -21.33 -11.39
CA ARG A 223 4.15 -22.35 -11.45
C ARG A 223 2.88 -21.88 -10.73
N ALA A 224 3.00 -21.31 -9.53
CA ALA A 224 1.87 -20.83 -8.76
C ALA A 224 1.14 -19.67 -9.48
N LEU A 225 1.89 -18.71 -10.04
CA LEU A 225 1.30 -17.61 -10.82
C LEU A 225 0.55 -18.12 -12.07
N ASN A 226 1.14 -19.06 -12.82
CA ASN A 226 0.48 -19.64 -13.99
C ASN A 226 -0.76 -20.49 -13.63
N GLN A 227 -0.76 -21.15 -12.47
CA GLN A 227 -1.94 -21.84 -11.94
C GLN A 227 -3.07 -20.86 -11.62
N MET A 228 -2.74 -19.71 -11.05
CA MET A 228 -3.72 -18.63 -10.82
C MET A 228 -4.29 -18.10 -12.14
N ILE A 229 -3.44 -17.85 -13.16
CA ILE A 229 -3.87 -17.45 -14.52
C ILE A 229 -4.85 -18.48 -15.08
N THR A 230 -4.47 -19.76 -15.08
CA THR A 230 -5.31 -20.84 -15.62
C THR A 230 -6.67 -20.89 -14.92
N LYS A 231 -6.69 -20.74 -13.59
CA LYS A 231 -7.94 -20.77 -12.82
C LYS A 231 -8.81 -19.55 -13.09
N SER A 232 -8.21 -18.35 -13.12
CA SER A 232 -8.92 -17.11 -13.45
C SER A 232 -9.51 -17.15 -14.86
N ASP A 233 -8.77 -17.70 -15.83
CA ASP A 233 -9.23 -17.80 -17.22
C ASP A 233 -10.44 -18.73 -17.36
N GLN A 234 -10.39 -19.87 -16.68
CA GLN A 234 -11.49 -20.85 -16.68
C GLN A 234 -12.78 -20.30 -16.06
N GLU A 235 -12.70 -19.41 -15.08
CA GLU A 235 -13.86 -18.94 -14.32
C GLU A 235 -14.44 -17.63 -14.89
N ILE A 236 -13.59 -16.66 -15.23
CA ILE A 236 -14.02 -15.30 -15.59
C ILE A 236 -13.36 -14.76 -16.87
N GLY A 237 -12.46 -15.53 -17.49
CA GLY A 237 -11.56 -15.07 -18.54
C GLY A 237 -10.39 -14.26 -17.97
N CYS A 238 -9.18 -14.50 -18.47
CA CYS A 238 -7.97 -13.82 -18.01
C CYS A 238 -7.29 -13.09 -19.16
N PRO A 239 -6.87 -11.82 -18.98
CA PRO A 239 -6.10 -11.10 -20.00
C PRO A 239 -4.64 -11.59 -20.08
N PHE A 240 -4.19 -12.46 -19.18
CA PHE A 240 -2.84 -13.00 -19.17
C PHE A 240 -2.86 -14.42 -19.70
N LYS A 241 -1.88 -14.77 -20.55
CA LYS A 241 -1.66 -16.13 -21.06
C LYS A 241 -0.74 -16.92 -20.16
N ALA A 242 0.38 -16.32 -19.73
CA ALA A 242 1.37 -16.98 -18.91
C ALA A 242 2.32 -15.97 -18.23
N VAL A 243 2.99 -16.44 -17.17
CA VAL A 243 4.19 -15.80 -16.63
C VAL A 243 5.40 -16.61 -17.06
N SER A 244 6.38 -15.98 -17.69
CA SER A 244 7.57 -16.67 -18.20
C SER A 244 8.74 -16.63 -17.22
N TYR A 245 9.65 -17.60 -17.38
CA TYR A 245 10.90 -17.68 -16.59
C TYR A 245 12.06 -16.89 -17.24
N HIS A 246 11.84 -16.20 -18.37
CA HIS A 246 12.94 -15.71 -19.21
C HIS A 246 13.64 -14.44 -18.72
N GLY A 247 13.13 -13.79 -17.68
CA GLY A 247 13.77 -12.60 -17.13
C GLY A 247 14.97 -12.91 -16.23
N LYS A 248 15.78 -11.88 -15.96
CA LYS A 248 16.90 -11.99 -15.02
C LYS A 248 16.40 -12.19 -13.59
N PHE A 249 17.18 -12.96 -12.83
CA PHE A 249 16.98 -13.18 -11.41
C PHE A 249 18.28 -12.96 -10.65
N THR A 250 18.19 -12.24 -9.52
CA THR A 250 19.31 -11.97 -8.63
C THR A 250 18.99 -12.50 -7.23
N GLU A 251 19.88 -13.32 -6.68
CA GLU A 251 19.76 -13.93 -5.35
C GLU A 251 20.30 -13.04 -4.20
N GLU A 252 20.96 -11.93 -4.53
CA GLU A 252 21.35 -10.92 -3.54
C GLU A 252 20.09 -10.30 -2.92
N LYS A 253 20.06 -10.17 -1.58
CA LYS A 253 18.88 -9.62 -0.89
C LYS A 253 18.82 -8.08 -1.02
N PRO A 254 17.63 -7.50 -1.27
CA PRO A 254 16.37 -8.18 -1.58
C PRO A 254 16.43 -8.89 -2.93
N LEU A 255 15.88 -10.11 -2.99
CA LEU A 255 15.76 -10.87 -4.24
C LEU A 255 15.09 -9.99 -5.29
N LYS A 256 15.56 -10.07 -6.53
CA LYS A 256 15.00 -9.30 -7.64
C LYS A 256 14.75 -10.21 -8.83
N TRP A 257 13.54 -10.15 -9.38
CA TRP A 257 13.13 -10.92 -10.54
C TRP A 257 12.52 -10.02 -11.62
N GLU A 258 13.01 -10.13 -12.85
CA GLU A 258 12.33 -9.62 -14.04
C GLU A 258 11.18 -10.57 -14.41
N MET A 259 9.97 -10.24 -13.98
CA MET A 259 8.76 -10.99 -14.32
C MET A 259 8.20 -10.49 -15.65
N ILE A 260 8.01 -11.39 -16.61
CA ILE A 260 7.38 -11.09 -17.91
C ILE A 260 6.04 -11.82 -17.97
N VAL A 261 4.98 -11.10 -18.29
CA VAL A 261 3.60 -11.57 -18.36
C VAL A 261 3.09 -11.45 -19.79
N ASP A 262 2.87 -12.60 -20.41
CA ASP A 262 2.33 -12.70 -21.76
C ASP A 262 0.83 -12.34 -21.72
N VAL A 263 0.37 -11.49 -22.64
CA VAL A 263 -1.05 -11.05 -22.78
C VAL A 263 -1.69 -11.55 -24.07
#